data_AF-A0A1Y4HC75-F1
#
_entry.id   AF-A0A1Y4HC75-F1
#
_cell.length_a   1.000
_cell.length_b   1.000
_cell.length_c   1.000
_cell.angle_alpha   90.00
_cell.angle_beta   90.00
_cell.angle_gamma   90.00
#
_symmetry.space_group_name_H-M   'P 1'
#
loop_
_entity.id
_entity.type
_entity.pdbx_description
1 polymer ?
#
loop_
_entity_poly.entity_id
_entity_poly.type
_entity_poly.pdbx_seq_one_letter_code
_entity_poly.pdbx_strand_id
1 'polypeptide(L)'
;MWQTQILGFSLYQLVWFFVLYSFLGWCSEVCFCSINTGKWVNRGFLSGPVCPIYGFGMLIILVALTPLKHNLLLLFLGAMLLASLLELVTGYLLKKFFHTSWWDYSDHRFQLGGYICLKFSILWGAAGTAVVLLVHPAIQMLVDHFPPLLGKVLIWPVLALFVCDAVVTVVNITKLNRSLGEISRLTALLQDGTDHLAQNLGSEALAAHGKLEEGKAAWNARREGAEAAVQAGRVEMQARLDLARADLLDQRLRVEKRLLHAFPRMKHTAYAETFEELKRALREKWGE
;
A
#
# COMPACT_ATOMS: atom_id res chain seq x y z
N MET A 1 34.31 -10.60 8.91
CA MET A 1 32.98 -10.02 8.68
C MET A 1 31.85 -10.86 9.31
N TRP A 2 31.77 -12.17 9.06
CA TRP A 2 30.70 -13.02 9.62
C TRP A 2 30.80 -13.37 11.11
N GLN A 3 31.97 -13.15 11.73
CA GLN A 3 32.23 -13.44 13.15
C GLN A 3 31.91 -12.28 14.09
N THR A 4 31.47 -11.12 13.58
CA THR A 4 31.07 -9.99 14.42
C THR A 4 29.85 -10.41 15.25
N GLN A 5 29.99 -10.34 16.57
CA GLN A 5 28.94 -10.67 17.53
C GLN A 5 28.16 -9.42 17.92
N ILE A 6 26.84 -9.47 17.79
CA ILE A 6 25.92 -8.42 18.25
C ILE A 6 24.98 -9.08 19.26
N LEU A 7 25.13 -8.73 20.54
CA LEU A 7 24.26 -9.18 21.63
C LEU A 7 24.02 -10.71 21.67
N GLY A 8 25.07 -11.49 21.38
CA GLY A 8 25.06 -12.96 21.43
C GLY A 8 24.76 -13.65 20.10
N PHE A 9 24.51 -12.90 19.02
CA PHE A 9 24.30 -13.45 17.68
C PHE A 9 25.39 -13.00 16.71
N SER A 10 25.83 -13.91 15.84
CA SER A 10 26.73 -13.58 14.74
C SER A 10 26.00 -12.81 13.63
N LEU A 11 26.70 -11.95 12.91
CA LEU A 11 26.15 -11.27 11.73
C LEU A 11 25.58 -12.26 10.70
N TYR A 12 26.19 -13.44 10.59
CA TYR A 12 25.70 -14.53 9.73
C TYR A 12 24.31 -15.01 10.15
N GLN A 13 24.13 -15.29 11.45
CA GLN A 13 22.83 -15.71 11.99
C GLN A 13 21.77 -14.62 11.82
N LEU A 14 22.12 -13.35 12.10
CA LEU A 14 21.16 -12.24 11.96
C LEU A 14 20.66 -12.08 10.52
N VAL A 15 21.52 -12.20 9.52
CA VAL A 15 21.08 -12.09 8.12
C VAL A 15 20.20 -13.29 7.73
N TRP A 16 20.53 -14.50 8.17
CA TRP A 16 19.67 -15.67 7.90
C TRP A 16 18.33 -15.59 8.64
N PHE A 17 18.33 -15.16 9.90
CA PHE A 17 17.10 -14.93 10.65
C PHE A 17 16.24 -13.88 9.95
N PHE A 18 16.82 -12.78 9.48
CA PHE A 18 16.09 -11.77 8.72
C PHE A 18 15.39 -12.36 7.50
N VAL A 19 16.11 -13.13 6.68
CA VAL A 19 15.56 -13.75 5.46
C VAL A 19 14.46 -14.75 5.82
N LEU A 20 14.72 -15.65 6.76
CA LEU A 20 13.78 -16.70 7.15
C LEU A 20 12.51 -16.11 7.78
N TYR A 21 12.64 -15.14 8.69
CA TYR A 21 11.47 -14.49 9.29
C TYR A 21 10.72 -13.60 8.31
N SER A 22 11.40 -12.98 7.32
CA SER A 22 10.72 -12.28 6.23
C SER A 22 9.88 -13.24 5.38
N PHE A 23 10.38 -14.44 5.11
CA PHE A 23 9.65 -15.48 4.38
C PHE A 23 8.51 -16.08 5.22
N LEU A 24 8.75 -16.42 6.49
CA LEU A 24 7.72 -16.96 7.38
C LEU A 24 6.59 -15.95 7.65
N GLY A 25 6.93 -14.66 7.77
CA GLY A 25 5.95 -13.59 7.86
C GLY A 25 5.08 -13.51 6.61
N TRP A 26 5.69 -13.64 5.42
CA TRP A 26 4.95 -13.72 4.17
C TRP A 26 4.02 -14.94 4.12
N CYS A 27 4.49 -16.13 4.50
CA CYS A 27 3.65 -17.33 4.58
C CYS A 27 2.46 -17.12 5.51
N SER A 28 2.69 -16.49 6.68
CA SER A 28 1.64 -16.21 7.66
C SER A 28 0.57 -15.26 7.10
N GLU A 29 0.97 -14.21 6.38
CA GLU A 29 0.07 -13.27 5.72
C GLU A 29 -0.74 -13.91 4.58
N VAL A 30 -0.10 -14.74 3.76
CA VAL A 30 -0.77 -15.46 2.67
C VAL A 30 -1.78 -16.45 3.24
N CYS A 31 -1.41 -17.21 4.29
CA CYS A 31 -2.33 -18.12 4.98
C CYS A 31 -3.50 -17.35 5.60
N PHE A 32 -3.24 -16.28 6.34
CA PHE A 32 -4.28 -15.44 6.95
C PHE A 32 -5.25 -14.88 5.90
N CYS A 33 -4.73 -14.35 4.79
CA CYS A 33 -5.55 -13.87 3.69
C CYS A 33 -6.37 -14.99 3.05
N SER A 34 -5.72 -16.11 2.71
CA SER A 34 -6.37 -17.24 2.04
C SER A 34 -7.50 -17.83 2.87
N ILE A 35 -7.36 -17.88 4.21
CA ILE A 35 -8.41 -18.34 5.12
C ILE A 35 -9.57 -17.32 5.17
N ASN A 36 -9.27 -16.02 5.23
CA ASN A 36 -10.29 -15.00 5.42
C ASN A 36 -11.01 -14.58 4.13
N THR A 37 -10.38 -14.73 2.96
CA THR A 37 -10.95 -14.30 1.66
C THR A 37 -11.18 -15.45 0.68
N GLY A 38 -10.69 -16.66 0.97
CA GLY A 38 -10.78 -17.81 0.06
C GLY A 38 -9.93 -17.68 -1.22
N LYS A 39 -9.15 -16.61 -1.36
CA LYS A 39 -8.32 -16.32 -2.54
C LYS A 39 -6.85 -16.35 -2.17
N TRP A 40 -6.04 -16.97 -3.01
CA TRP A 40 -4.58 -16.94 -2.86
C TRP A 40 -4.05 -15.61 -3.39
N VAL A 41 -3.63 -14.74 -2.47
CA VAL A 41 -3.14 -13.39 -2.81
C VAL A 41 -1.79 -13.17 -2.14
N ASN A 42 -0.78 -12.80 -2.93
CA ASN A 42 0.53 -12.44 -2.41
C ASN A 42 0.43 -11.08 -1.68
N ARG A 43 0.36 -11.14 -0.34
CA ARG A 43 0.33 -9.97 0.57
C ARG A 43 1.68 -9.39 0.94
N GLY A 44 2.78 -9.85 0.35
CA GLY A 44 4.09 -9.21 0.54
C GLY A 44 4.06 -7.76 0.04
N PHE A 45 4.64 -6.83 0.81
CA PHE A 45 4.95 -5.47 0.32
C PHE A 45 5.80 -5.56 -0.96
N LEU A 46 6.81 -6.42 -0.88
CA LEU A 46 7.69 -6.84 -1.96
C LEU A 46 6.95 -7.72 -2.98
N SER A 47 7.41 -7.74 -4.23
CA SER A 47 6.82 -8.56 -5.30
C SER A 47 7.18 -10.04 -5.12
N GLY A 48 8.29 -10.33 -4.46
CA GLY A 48 8.71 -11.67 -4.03
C GLY A 48 7.98 -12.19 -2.78
N PRO A 49 8.19 -13.47 -2.40
CA PRO A 49 7.55 -14.11 -1.26
C PRO A 49 8.20 -13.72 0.08
N VAL A 50 8.38 -12.42 0.31
CA VAL A 50 9.09 -11.90 1.48
C VAL A 50 8.39 -10.68 2.04
N CYS A 51 8.33 -10.59 3.37
CA CYS A 51 7.75 -9.45 4.06
C CYS A 51 8.77 -8.87 5.06
N PRO A 52 9.53 -7.83 4.65
CA PRO A 52 10.67 -7.30 5.40
C PRO A 52 10.35 -6.86 6.83
N ILE A 53 9.14 -6.34 7.05
CA ILE A 53 8.69 -5.86 8.36
C ILE A 53 8.74 -6.98 9.41
N TYR A 54 8.42 -8.22 9.04
CA TYR A 54 8.50 -9.36 9.93
C TYR A 54 9.94 -9.77 10.22
N GLY A 55 10.82 -9.69 9.21
CA GLY A 55 12.25 -9.89 9.39
C GLY A 55 12.85 -8.90 10.38
N PHE A 56 12.62 -7.60 10.17
CA PHE A 56 13.09 -6.55 11.09
C PHE A 56 12.46 -6.66 12.47
N GLY A 57 11.15 -6.95 12.55
CA GLY A 57 10.45 -7.12 13.81
C GLY A 57 11.03 -8.24 14.64
N MET A 58 11.25 -9.41 14.03
CA MET A 58 11.87 -10.53 14.73
C MET A 58 13.33 -10.27 15.09
N LEU A 59 14.11 -9.60 14.24
CA LEU A 59 15.48 -9.23 14.61
C LEU A 59 15.51 -8.31 15.84
N ILE A 60 14.65 -7.28 15.88
CA ILE A 60 14.56 -6.35 17.01
C ILE A 60 14.15 -7.11 18.27
N ILE A 61 13.13 -7.97 18.18
CA ILE A 61 12.66 -8.81 19.29
C ILE A 61 13.76 -9.75 19.79
N LEU A 62 14.46 -10.46 18.90
CA LEU A 62 15.52 -11.39 19.29
C LEU A 62 16.70 -10.66 19.92
N VAL A 63 17.18 -9.60 19.30
CA VAL A 63 18.33 -8.85 19.82
C VAL A 63 18.01 -8.17 21.15
N ALA A 64 16.81 -7.62 21.33
CA ALA A 64 16.44 -6.88 22.53
C ALA A 64 15.91 -7.76 23.67
N LEU A 65 15.15 -8.83 23.36
CA LEU A 65 14.38 -9.59 24.35
C LEU A 65 14.92 -11.00 24.63
N THR A 66 15.87 -11.52 23.85
CA THR A 66 16.51 -12.81 24.19
C THR A 66 17.09 -12.84 25.62
N PRO A 67 17.72 -11.77 26.14
CA PRO A 67 18.16 -11.75 27.54
C PRO A 67 17.02 -11.89 28.56
N LEU A 68 15.81 -11.46 28.18
CA LEU A 68 14.62 -11.42 29.04
C LEU A 68 13.70 -12.65 28.86
N LYS A 69 14.12 -13.64 28.06
CA LYS A 69 13.29 -14.81 27.70
C LYS A 69 12.72 -15.61 28.87
N HIS A 70 13.36 -15.52 30.05
CA HIS A 70 12.94 -16.24 31.26
C HIS A 70 11.75 -15.59 31.97
N ASN A 71 11.48 -14.30 31.70
CA ASN A 71 10.33 -13.60 32.23
C ASN A 71 9.29 -13.42 31.10
N LEU A 72 8.33 -14.34 31.06
CA LEU A 72 7.28 -14.38 30.03
C LEU A 72 6.50 -13.07 29.93
N LEU A 73 6.25 -12.40 31.06
CA LEU A 73 5.51 -11.14 31.07
C LEU A 73 6.33 -10.01 30.42
N LEU A 74 7.62 -9.91 30.73
CA LEU A 74 8.51 -8.92 30.10
C LEU A 74 8.73 -9.22 28.61
N LEU A 75 8.83 -10.50 28.24
CA LEU A 75 8.93 -10.92 26.84
C LEU A 75 7.68 -10.52 26.06
N PHE A 76 6.49 -10.77 26.62
CA PHE A 76 5.20 -10.40 26.02
C PHE A 76 5.06 -8.88 25.86
N LEU A 77 5.27 -8.13 26.94
CA LEU A 77 5.13 -6.68 26.93
C LEU A 77 6.17 -6.03 26.02
N GLY A 78 7.41 -6.53 26.04
CA GLY A 78 8.48 -6.08 25.16
C GLY A 78 8.18 -6.37 23.69
N ALA A 79 7.70 -7.57 23.37
CA ALA A 79 7.35 -7.95 22.00
C ALA A 79 6.18 -7.10 21.48
N MET A 80 5.16 -6.90 22.31
CA MET A 80 4.04 -6.00 22.01
C MET A 80 4.52 -4.58 21.70
N LEU A 81 5.37 -4.01 22.57
CA LEU A 81 5.89 -2.64 22.41
C LEU A 81 6.75 -2.49 21.17
N LEU A 82 7.73 -3.39 20.98
CA LEU A 82 8.68 -3.32 19.87
C LEU A 82 7.99 -3.55 18.51
N ALA A 83 7.08 -4.53 18.43
CA ALA A 83 6.31 -4.77 17.22
C ALA A 83 5.40 -3.58 16.88
N SER A 84 4.70 -3.04 17.87
CA SER A 84 3.83 -1.87 17.68
C SER A 84 4.63 -0.62 17.27
N LEU A 85 5.81 -0.42 17.85
CA LEU A 85 6.69 0.69 17.48
C LEU A 85 7.18 0.54 16.04
N LEU A 86 7.60 -0.67 15.64
CA LEU A 86 8.01 -0.93 14.27
C LEU A 86 6.87 -0.71 13.28
N GLU A 87 5.66 -1.17 13.59
CA GLU A 87 4.46 -0.97 12.78
C GLU A 87 4.13 0.52 12.64
N LEU A 88 4.19 1.28 13.73
CA LEU A 88 3.98 2.73 13.72
C LEU A 88 5.01 3.47 12.87
N VAL A 89 6.30 3.16 13.05
CA VAL A 89 7.39 3.78 12.27
C VAL A 89 7.26 3.41 10.80
N THR A 90 7.02 2.14 10.50
CA THR A 90 6.89 1.66 9.11
C THR A 90 5.68 2.28 8.43
N GLY A 91 4.52 2.32 9.10
CA GLY A 91 3.32 2.97 8.58
C GLY A 91 3.51 4.47 8.35
N TYR A 92 4.20 5.16 9.27
CA TYR A 92 4.55 6.57 9.12
C TYR A 92 5.49 6.82 7.93
N LEU A 93 6.57 6.03 7.81
CA LEU A 93 7.54 6.16 6.72
C LEU A 93 6.90 5.87 5.37
N LEU A 94 6.05 4.83 5.27
CA LEU A 94 5.34 4.49 4.05
C LEU A 94 4.41 5.64 3.61
N LYS A 95 3.68 6.24 4.56
CA LYS A 95 2.83 7.39 4.28
C LYS A 95 3.64 8.64 3.90
N LYS A 96 4.82 8.85 4.49
CA LYS A 96 5.70 10.00 4.19
C LYS A 96 6.37 9.89 2.82
N PHE A 97 6.87 8.71 2.45
CA PHE A 97 7.61 8.53 1.20
C PHE A 97 6.73 8.21 0.00
N PHE A 98 5.67 7.42 0.22
CA PHE A 98 4.84 6.91 -0.87
C PHE A 98 3.43 7.49 -0.88
N HIS A 99 3.11 8.40 0.05
CA HIS A 99 1.76 8.95 0.21
C HIS A 99 0.67 7.87 0.30
N THR A 100 1.03 6.64 0.69
CA THR A 100 0.14 5.49 0.66
C THR A 100 0.15 4.82 2.02
N SER A 101 -1.04 4.61 2.57
CA SER A 101 -1.28 3.80 3.77
C SER A 101 -1.67 2.40 3.33
N TRP A 102 -0.92 1.39 3.77
CA TRP A 102 -1.15 -0.01 3.39
C TRP A 102 -2.22 -0.67 4.23
N TRP A 103 -2.29 -0.26 5.49
CA TRP A 103 -3.33 -0.62 6.44
C TRP A 103 -3.93 0.65 7.05
N ASP A 104 -5.13 0.50 7.56
CA ASP A 104 -5.84 1.54 8.28
C ASP A 104 -6.65 0.90 9.40
N TYR A 105 -6.30 1.23 10.64
CA TYR A 105 -6.97 0.79 11.86
C TYR A 105 -7.85 1.88 12.47
N SER A 106 -8.19 2.95 11.74
CA SER A 106 -9.03 4.05 12.23
C SER A 106 -10.39 3.58 12.76
N ASP A 107 -10.93 2.48 12.23
CA ASP A 107 -12.22 1.91 12.65
C ASP A 107 -12.12 1.03 13.92
N HIS A 108 -10.92 0.83 14.48
CA HIS A 108 -10.71 0.01 15.67
C HIS A 108 -10.58 0.85 16.94
N ARG A 109 -11.15 0.33 18.05
CA ARG A 109 -11.04 0.98 19.37
C ARG A 109 -9.60 0.95 19.87
N PHE A 110 -9.17 2.01 20.57
CA PHE A 110 -7.81 2.20 21.07
C PHE A 110 -6.73 2.15 19.97
N GLN A 111 -7.00 2.88 18.88
CA GLN A 111 -6.05 3.09 17.79
C GLN A 111 -5.21 4.36 18.01
N LEU A 112 -3.96 4.36 17.53
CA LEU A 112 -3.07 5.51 17.51
C LEU A 112 -2.80 5.90 16.04
N GLY A 113 -3.41 7.01 15.61
CA GLY A 113 -3.24 7.60 14.28
C GLY A 113 -3.65 6.72 13.09
N GLY A 114 -4.43 5.65 13.34
CA GLY A 114 -4.80 4.63 12.36
C GLY A 114 -3.67 3.64 12.04
N TYR A 115 -2.48 3.80 12.63
CA TYR A 115 -1.29 3.00 12.33
C TYR A 115 -1.19 1.72 13.17
N ILE A 116 -1.59 1.79 14.44
CA ILE A 116 -1.60 0.65 15.37
C ILE A 116 -2.92 0.63 16.12
N CYS A 117 -3.32 -0.55 16.59
CA CYS A 117 -4.41 -0.67 17.55
C CYS A 117 -4.07 -1.66 18.65
N LEU A 118 -4.60 -1.42 19.85
CA LEU A 118 -4.31 -2.23 21.03
C LEU A 118 -4.59 -3.73 20.81
N LYS A 119 -5.64 -4.06 20.06
CA LYS A 119 -6.00 -5.46 19.75
C LYS A 119 -4.88 -6.17 18.97
N PHE A 120 -4.33 -5.52 17.94
CA PHE A 120 -3.22 -6.08 17.17
C PHE A 120 -1.92 -6.05 17.95
N SER A 121 -1.66 -5.00 18.74
CA SER A 121 -0.50 -4.94 19.64
C SER A 121 -0.44 -6.15 20.59
N ILE A 122 -1.57 -6.48 21.23
CA ILE A 122 -1.67 -7.66 22.12
C ILE A 122 -1.42 -8.96 21.34
N LEU A 123 -2.02 -9.08 20.15
CA LEU A 123 -1.81 -10.25 19.28
C LEU A 123 -0.33 -10.40 18.89
N TRP A 124 0.33 -9.30 18.55
CA TRP A 124 1.77 -9.28 18.24
C TRP A 124 2.64 -9.60 19.44
N GLY A 125 2.27 -9.16 20.65
CA GLY A 125 2.92 -9.57 21.89
C GLY A 125 2.87 -11.08 22.09
N ALA A 126 1.69 -11.68 21.91
CA ALA A 126 1.49 -13.12 22.06
C ALA A 126 2.23 -13.90 20.97
N ALA A 127 2.09 -13.48 19.71
CA ALA A 127 2.74 -14.11 18.57
C ALA A 127 4.27 -14.01 18.67
N GLY A 128 4.82 -12.84 18.99
CA GLY A 128 6.26 -12.64 19.18
C GLY A 128 6.80 -13.50 20.30
N THR A 129 6.10 -13.59 21.43
CA THR A 129 6.47 -14.47 22.55
C THR A 129 6.47 -15.94 22.13
N ALA A 130 5.41 -16.40 21.47
CA ALA A 130 5.30 -17.78 20.98
C ALA A 130 6.39 -18.11 19.96
N VAL A 131 6.69 -17.19 19.04
CA VAL A 131 7.77 -17.37 18.06
C VAL A 131 9.12 -17.46 18.74
N VAL A 132 9.43 -16.60 19.72
CA VAL A 132 10.71 -16.66 20.46
C VAL A 132 10.86 -17.97 21.23
N LEU A 133 9.79 -18.49 21.83
CA LEU A 133 9.87 -19.68 22.68
C LEU A 133 9.78 -20.99 21.90
N LEU A 134 8.97 -21.05 20.84
CA LEU A 134 8.64 -22.29 20.14
C LEU A 134 9.33 -22.39 18.77
N VAL A 135 9.32 -21.30 18.00
CA VAL A 135 9.77 -21.33 16.60
C VAL A 135 11.27 -21.02 16.51
N HIS A 136 11.75 -20.03 17.28
CA HIS A 136 13.14 -19.59 17.22
C HIS A 136 14.15 -20.68 17.57
N PRO A 137 13.94 -21.55 18.58
CA PRO A 137 14.89 -22.63 18.85
C PRO A 137 15.07 -23.57 17.63
N ALA A 138 13.98 -23.89 16.94
CA ALA A 138 14.04 -24.72 15.73
C ALA A 138 14.74 -24.01 14.57
N ILE A 139 14.46 -22.72 14.36
CA ILE A 139 15.12 -21.91 13.33
C ILE A 139 16.61 -21.72 13.63
N GLN A 140 16.96 -21.48 14.89
CA GLN A 140 18.34 -21.36 15.33
C GLN A 140 19.10 -22.66 15.07
N MET A 141 18.53 -23.81 15.45
CA MET A 141 19.12 -25.12 15.15
C MET A 141 19.31 -25.31 13.65
N LEU A 142 18.33 -24.95 12.82
CA LEU A 142 18.43 -25.07 11.36
C LEU A 142 19.60 -24.24 10.80
N VAL A 143 19.74 -22.98 11.25
CA VAL A 143 20.82 -22.08 10.79
C VAL A 143 22.19 -22.56 11.29
N ASP A 144 22.27 -23.07 12.51
CA ASP A 144 23.52 -23.54 13.11
C ASP A 144 24.01 -24.87 12.52
N HIS A 145 23.09 -25.75 12.10
CA HIS A 145 23.43 -27.00 11.40
C HIS A 145 23.69 -26.81 9.90
N PHE A 146 23.33 -25.65 9.35
CA PHE A 146 23.50 -25.40 7.92
C PHE A 146 24.98 -25.28 7.55
N PRO A 147 25.47 -25.96 6.48
CA PRO A 147 26.88 -25.94 6.12
C PRO A 147 27.40 -24.50 5.94
N PRO A 148 28.39 -24.04 6.75
CA PRO A 148 28.77 -22.63 6.79
C PRO A 148 29.30 -22.08 5.46
N LEU A 149 29.92 -22.92 4.63
CA LEU A 149 30.40 -22.53 3.30
C LEU A 149 29.22 -22.24 2.37
N LEU A 150 28.25 -23.17 2.32
CA LEU A 150 27.07 -23.04 1.48
C LEU A 150 26.23 -21.84 1.92
N GLY A 151 26.03 -21.65 3.23
CA GLY A 151 25.28 -20.52 3.76
C GLY A 151 25.93 -19.17 3.44
N LYS A 152 27.26 -19.06 3.52
CA LYS A 152 27.95 -17.81 3.15
C LYS A 152 27.91 -17.52 1.65
N VAL A 153 27.86 -18.54 0.80
CA VAL A 153 27.74 -18.37 -0.65
C VAL A 153 26.30 -17.99 -1.03
N LEU A 154 25.30 -18.68 -0.46
CA LEU A 154 23.89 -18.46 -0.78
C LEU A 154 23.33 -17.13 -0.28
N ILE A 155 23.93 -16.53 0.75
CA ILE A 155 23.42 -15.28 1.32
C ILE A 155 23.51 -14.11 0.33
N TRP A 156 24.53 -14.10 -0.54
CA TRP A 156 24.72 -13.04 -1.54
C TRP A 156 23.64 -13.01 -2.62
N PRO A 157 23.35 -14.12 -3.35
CA PRO A 157 22.26 -14.11 -4.33
C PRO A 157 20.89 -13.88 -3.68
N VAL A 158 20.66 -14.37 -2.45
CA VAL A 158 19.42 -14.11 -1.72
C VAL A 158 19.26 -12.62 -1.39
N LEU A 159 20.31 -11.99 -0.85
CA LEU A 159 20.31 -10.55 -0.59
C LEU A 159 20.18 -9.73 -1.87
N ALA A 160 20.86 -10.14 -2.94
CA ALA A 160 20.75 -9.47 -4.23
C ALA A 160 19.31 -9.54 -4.77
N LEU A 161 18.66 -10.71 -4.72
CA LEU A 161 17.26 -10.86 -5.11
C LEU A 161 16.34 -9.99 -4.25
N PHE A 162 16.56 -9.95 -2.94
CA PHE A 162 15.79 -9.13 -2.02
C PHE A 162 15.92 -7.63 -2.34
N VAL A 163 17.14 -7.16 -2.59
CA VAL A 163 17.41 -5.76 -2.96
C VAL A 163 16.80 -5.43 -4.32
N CYS A 164 16.97 -6.30 -5.33
CA CYS A 164 16.36 -6.12 -6.64
C CYS A 164 14.84 -6.02 -6.54
N ASP A 165 14.21 -6.90 -5.77
CA ASP A 165 12.76 -6.88 -5.57
C ASP A 165 12.28 -5.62 -4.84
N ALA A 166 13.05 -5.16 -3.84
CA ALA A 166 12.80 -3.89 -3.17
C ALA A 166 12.89 -2.70 -4.13
N VAL A 167 13.93 -2.64 -4.97
CA VAL A 167 14.10 -1.58 -5.97
C VAL A 167 12.94 -1.58 -6.97
N VAL A 168 12.58 -2.75 -7.51
CA VAL A 168 11.46 -2.89 -8.45
C VAL A 168 10.16 -2.42 -7.80
N THR A 169 9.90 -2.84 -6.56
CA THR A 169 8.70 -2.44 -5.82
C THR A 169 8.64 -0.93 -5.61
N VAL A 170 9.74 -0.30 -5.20
CA VAL A 170 9.84 1.16 -5.00
C VAL A 170 9.64 1.93 -6.31
N VAL A 171 10.27 1.48 -7.40
CA VAL A 171 10.10 2.07 -8.73
C VAL A 171 8.64 1.98 -9.18
N ASN A 172 7.96 0.88 -8.89
CA ASN A 172 6.56 0.70 -9.27
C ASN A 172 5.64 1.62 -8.47
N ILE A 173 5.81 1.73 -7.14
CA ILE A 173 4.99 2.64 -6.32
C ILE A 173 5.22 4.11 -6.71
N THR A 174 6.46 4.50 -7.00
CA THR A 174 6.73 5.89 -7.44
C THR A 174 6.15 6.20 -8.81
N LYS A 175 6.11 5.22 -9.73
CA LYS A 175 5.39 5.35 -11.01
C LYS A 175 3.89 5.51 -10.81
N LEU A 176 3.28 4.72 -9.91
CA LEU A 176 1.86 4.84 -9.55
C LEU A 176 1.53 6.25 -9.05
N ASN A 177 2.35 6.80 -8.14
CA ASN A 177 2.13 8.14 -7.58
C ASN A 177 2.18 9.24 -8.66
N ARG A 178 3.06 9.10 -9.66
CA ARG A 178 3.13 10.02 -10.80
C ARG A 178 1.87 9.92 -11.66
N SER A 179 1.45 8.70 -12.00
CA SER A 179 0.23 8.45 -12.78
C SER A 179 -1.01 9.03 -12.09
N LEU A 180 -1.16 8.83 -10.78
CA LEU A 180 -2.26 9.41 -10.00
C LEU A 180 -2.25 10.94 -10.03
N GLY A 181 -1.06 11.55 -9.95
CA GLY A 181 -0.92 13.01 -10.06
C GLY A 181 -1.28 13.56 -11.44
N GLU A 182 -0.91 12.87 -12.51
CA GLU A 182 -1.29 13.25 -13.88
C GLU A 182 -2.81 13.20 -14.06
N ILE A 183 -3.46 12.14 -13.59
CA ILE A 183 -4.92 12.00 -13.66
C ILE A 183 -5.63 13.09 -12.84
N SER A 184 -5.14 13.36 -11.63
CA SER A 184 -5.70 14.42 -10.77
C SER A 184 -5.58 15.79 -11.43
N ARG A 185 -4.43 16.11 -12.05
CA ARG A 185 -4.21 17.37 -12.78
C ARG A 185 -5.14 17.50 -13.98
N LEU A 186 -5.30 16.45 -14.78
CA LEU A 186 -6.23 16.45 -15.92
C LEU A 186 -7.67 16.67 -15.45
N THR A 187 -8.06 16.02 -14.35
CA THR A 187 -9.39 16.19 -13.75
C THR A 187 -9.64 17.62 -13.27
N ALA A 188 -8.64 18.25 -12.63
CA ALA A 188 -8.73 19.64 -12.18
C ALA A 188 -8.84 20.63 -13.36
N LEU A 189 -8.06 20.43 -14.43
CA LEU A 189 -8.14 21.26 -15.65
C LEU A 189 -9.52 21.19 -16.31
N LEU A 190 -10.19 20.05 -16.22
CA LEU A 190 -11.53 19.87 -16.76
C LEU A 190 -12.58 20.56 -15.91
N GLN A 191 -12.49 20.45 -14.58
CA GLN A 191 -13.39 21.16 -13.68
C GLN A 191 -13.29 22.68 -13.92
N ASP A 192 -12.08 23.21 -14.00
CA ASP A 192 -11.83 24.63 -14.27
C ASP A 192 -12.39 25.09 -15.64
N GLY A 193 -12.09 24.36 -16.72
CA GLY A 193 -12.63 24.67 -18.04
C GLY A 193 -14.16 24.58 -18.10
N THR A 194 -14.75 23.67 -17.33
CA THR A 194 -16.21 23.51 -17.24
C THR A 194 -16.85 24.64 -16.45
N ASP A 195 -16.26 25.06 -15.34
CA ASP A 195 -16.74 26.17 -14.53
C ASP A 195 -16.67 27.48 -15.31
N HIS A 196 -15.60 27.68 -16.08
CA HIS A 196 -15.46 28.82 -16.99
C HIS A 196 -16.53 28.83 -18.09
N LEU A 197 -16.82 27.69 -18.73
CA LEU A 197 -17.89 27.59 -19.72
C LEU A 197 -19.26 27.85 -19.08
N ALA A 198 -19.52 27.32 -17.89
CA ALA A 198 -20.76 27.53 -17.16
C ALA A 198 -20.96 29.00 -16.75
N GLN A 199 -19.90 29.68 -16.32
CA GLN A 199 -19.93 31.11 -15.99
C GLN A 199 -20.15 31.99 -17.22
N ASN A 200 -19.49 31.67 -18.35
CA ASN A 200 -19.69 32.41 -19.60
C ASN A 200 -21.14 32.25 -20.10
N LEU A 201 -21.67 31.02 -20.11
CA LEU A 201 -23.07 30.77 -20.45
C LEU A 201 -24.04 31.47 -19.49
N GLY A 202 -23.75 31.47 -18.19
CA GLY A 202 -24.57 32.14 -17.16
C GLY A 202 -24.57 33.67 -17.30
N SER A 203 -23.41 34.27 -17.57
CA SER A 203 -23.27 35.72 -17.77
C SER A 203 -23.87 36.18 -19.10
N GLU A 204 -23.72 35.41 -20.19
CA GLU A 204 -24.44 35.65 -21.44
C GLU A 204 -25.95 35.51 -21.25
N ALA A 205 -26.41 34.53 -20.45
CA ALA A 205 -27.83 34.37 -20.13
C ALA A 205 -28.40 35.57 -19.35
N LEU A 206 -27.65 36.12 -18.39
CA LEU A 206 -28.02 37.33 -17.65
C LEU A 206 -28.03 38.57 -18.54
N ALA A 207 -27.07 38.71 -19.46
CA ALA A 207 -27.01 39.82 -20.41
C ALA A 207 -28.15 39.77 -21.45
N ALA A 208 -28.59 38.57 -21.85
CA ALA A 208 -29.69 38.37 -22.80
C ALA A 208 -31.08 38.58 -22.17
N HIS A 209 -31.20 38.52 -20.84
CA HIS A 209 -32.47 38.73 -20.11
C HIS A 209 -33.06 40.15 -20.29
N GLY A 210 -32.29 41.08 -20.86
CA GLY A 210 -32.71 42.46 -21.15
C GLY A 210 -33.42 42.68 -22.51
N LYS A 211 -33.63 41.66 -23.36
CA LYS A 211 -34.29 41.86 -24.68
C LYS A 211 -35.47 40.91 -24.94
N LEU A 212 -36.64 41.54 -25.13
CA LEU A 212 -38.01 41.13 -25.48
C LEU A 212 -38.32 39.71 -26.03
N GLU A 213 -39.55 39.28 -25.70
CA GLU A 213 -40.26 37.99 -25.91
C GLU A 213 -40.00 37.24 -27.24
N GLU A 214 -39.85 37.92 -28.39
CA GLU A 214 -39.59 37.24 -29.68
C GLU A 214 -38.18 36.64 -29.77
N GLY A 215 -37.24 37.14 -28.97
CA GLY A 215 -35.92 36.55 -28.83
C GLY A 215 -35.92 35.28 -27.97
N LYS A 216 -36.95 35.05 -27.12
CA LYS A 216 -36.95 33.96 -26.13
C LYS A 216 -37.00 32.57 -26.74
N ALA A 217 -37.78 32.36 -27.81
CA ALA A 217 -37.87 31.05 -28.45
C ALA A 217 -36.57 30.68 -29.20
N ALA A 218 -36.02 31.63 -29.97
CA ALA A 218 -34.73 31.47 -30.63
C ALA A 218 -33.58 31.35 -29.62
N TRP A 219 -33.69 32.03 -28.47
CA TRP A 219 -32.74 31.96 -27.38
C TRP A 219 -32.82 30.63 -26.62
N ASN A 220 -34.02 30.13 -26.31
CA ASN A 220 -34.22 28.82 -25.68
C ASN A 220 -33.67 27.70 -26.57
N ALA A 221 -33.96 27.72 -27.87
CA ALA A 221 -33.41 26.75 -28.81
C ALA A 221 -31.88 26.82 -28.92
N ARG A 222 -31.30 28.03 -28.87
CA ARG A 222 -29.84 28.24 -28.87
C ARG A 222 -29.20 27.82 -27.55
N ARG A 223 -29.89 28.02 -26.42
CA ARG A 223 -29.47 27.59 -25.08
C ARG A 223 -29.51 26.07 -24.97
N GLU A 224 -30.60 25.43 -25.40
CA GLU A 224 -30.71 23.97 -25.46
C GLU A 224 -29.65 23.36 -26.39
N GLY A 225 -29.39 24.00 -27.54
CA GLY A 225 -28.32 23.59 -28.45
C GLY A 225 -26.92 23.73 -27.84
N ALA A 226 -26.66 24.81 -27.09
CA ALA A 226 -25.41 25.02 -26.37
C ALA A 226 -25.26 24.06 -25.18
N GLU A 227 -26.32 23.84 -24.41
CA GLU A 227 -26.37 22.87 -23.31
C GLU A 227 -26.15 21.44 -23.84
N ALA A 228 -26.78 21.07 -24.95
CA ALA A 228 -26.57 19.79 -25.61
C ALA A 228 -25.15 19.62 -26.17
N ALA A 229 -24.57 20.68 -26.75
CA ALA A 229 -23.19 20.66 -27.24
C ALA A 229 -22.17 20.55 -26.09
N VAL A 230 -22.42 21.25 -24.98
CA VAL A 230 -21.62 21.13 -23.74
C VAL A 230 -21.75 19.73 -23.15
N GLN A 231 -22.96 19.17 -23.12
CA GLN A 231 -23.21 17.83 -22.61
C GLN A 231 -22.57 16.76 -23.51
N ALA A 232 -22.66 16.90 -24.83
CA ALA A 232 -21.99 16.02 -25.78
C ALA A 232 -20.46 16.13 -25.67
N GLY A 233 -19.92 17.34 -25.53
CA GLY A 233 -18.50 17.57 -25.26
C GLY A 233 -18.04 16.98 -23.94
N ARG A 234 -18.87 17.04 -22.89
CA ARG A 234 -18.62 16.35 -21.60
C ARG A 234 -18.51 14.84 -21.80
N VAL A 235 -19.48 14.24 -22.47
CA VAL A 235 -19.51 12.79 -22.71
C VAL A 235 -18.32 12.34 -23.56
N GLU A 236 -18.00 13.06 -24.64
CA GLU A 236 -16.87 12.73 -25.51
C GLU A 236 -15.53 12.89 -24.77
N MET A 237 -15.36 13.97 -24.00
CA MET A 237 -14.11 14.23 -23.29
C MET A 237 -13.94 13.30 -22.07
N GLN A 238 -15.04 12.96 -21.37
CA GLN A 238 -15.01 11.90 -20.34
C GLN A 238 -14.64 10.56 -20.96
N ALA A 239 -15.18 10.21 -22.12
CA ALA A 239 -14.77 8.99 -22.82
C ALA A 239 -13.28 9.00 -23.22
N ARG A 240 -12.74 10.16 -23.62
CA ARG A 240 -11.29 10.32 -23.90
C ARG A 240 -10.43 10.21 -22.65
N LEU A 241 -10.87 10.75 -21.52
CA LEU A 241 -10.19 10.54 -20.24
C LEU A 241 -10.26 9.09 -19.81
N ASP A 242 -11.41 8.43 -19.96
CA ASP A 242 -11.57 7.04 -19.59
C ASP A 242 -10.72 6.14 -20.47
N LEU A 243 -10.56 6.48 -21.75
CA LEU A 243 -9.60 5.85 -22.67
C LEU A 243 -8.14 6.13 -22.28
N ALA A 244 -7.76 7.38 -22.01
CA ALA A 244 -6.40 7.74 -21.60
C ALA A 244 -6.04 7.15 -20.24
N ARG A 245 -7.00 7.10 -19.31
CA ARG A 245 -6.94 6.35 -18.06
C ARG A 245 -6.74 4.88 -18.40
N ALA A 246 -7.62 4.26 -19.20
CA ALA A 246 -7.50 2.85 -19.57
C ALA A 246 -6.13 2.50 -20.20
N ASP A 247 -5.58 3.34 -21.08
CA ASP A 247 -4.29 3.14 -21.74
C ASP A 247 -3.10 3.31 -20.78
N LEU A 248 -3.12 4.34 -19.93
CA LEU A 248 -2.13 4.52 -18.85
C LEU A 248 -2.17 3.36 -17.85
N LEU A 249 -3.35 2.78 -17.67
CA LEU A 249 -3.63 1.71 -16.74
C LEU A 249 -3.24 0.33 -17.33
N ASP A 250 -3.53 0.03 -18.59
CA ASP A 250 -3.35 -1.33 -19.17
C ASP A 250 -1.87 -1.76 -19.24
N GLN A 251 -0.94 -0.85 -19.61
CA GLN A 251 0.49 -1.17 -19.66
C GLN A 251 1.18 -1.23 -18.28
N ARG A 252 0.64 -0.55 -17.25
CA ARG A 252 1.30 -0.41 -15.93
C ARG A 252 0.69 -1.26 -14.80
N LEU A 253 -0.58 -1.71 -14.91
CA LEU A 253 -1.32 -2.33 -13.79
C LEU A 253 -1.10 -3.82 -13.51
N ARG A 254 -0.34 -4.59 -14.30
CA ARG A 254 -0.14 -6.01 -13.98
C ARG A 254 0.44 -6.22 -12.57
N VAL A 255 1.32 -5.32 -12.13
CA VAL A 255 1.92 -5.36 -10.79
C VAL A 255 1.03 -4.69 -9.74
N GLU A 256 0.32 -3.63 -10.10
CA GLU A 256 -0.55 -2.88 -9.19
C GLU A 256 -1.88 -3.61 -8.88
N LYS A 257 -2.39 -4.43 -9.81
CA LYS A 257 -3.53 -5.35 -9.57
C LYS A 257 -3.29 -6.22 -8.35
N ARG A 258 -2.07 -6.77 -8.24
CA ARG A 258 -1.66 -7.57 -7.08
C ARG A 258 -1.75 -6.75 -5.81
N LEU A 259 -1.23 -5.51 -5.79
CA LEU A 259 -1.21 -4.66 -4.60
C LEU A 259 -2.63 -4.27 -4.16
N LEU A 260 -3.49 -3.93 -5.11
CA LEU A 260 -4.89 -3.57 -4.83
C LEU A 260 -5.70 -4.77 -4.30
N HIS A 261 -5.46 -5.98 -4.82
CA HIS A 261 -6.05 -7.21 -4.29
C HIS A 261 -5.46 -7.59 -2.92
N ALA A 262 -4.15 -7.42 -2.74
CA ALA A 262 -3.43 -7.75 -1.51
C ALA A 262 -3.81 -6.85 -0.34
N PHE A 263 -4.04 -5.57 -0.61
CA PHE A 263 -4.33 -4.54 0.39
C PHE A 263 -5.62 -3.79 0.04
N PRO A 264 -6.81 -4.39 0.27
CA PRO A 264 -8.09 -3.78 -0.08
C PRO A 264 -8.35 -2.45 0.65
N ARG A 265 -7.83 -2.33 1.88
CA ARG A 265 -7.93 -1.14 2.73
C ARG A 265 -6.84 -0.10 2.47
N MET A 266 -6.01 -0.27 1.44
CA MET A 266 -4.98 0.69 1.10
C MET A 266 -5.61 2.07 0.84
N LYS A 267 -5.05 3.16 1.35
CA LYS A 267 -5.53 4.52 1.08
C LYS A 267 -4.39 5.37 0.55
N HIS A 268 -4.65 6.15 -0.49
CA HIS A 268 -3.70 7.14 -0.97
C HIS A 268 -4.03 8.49 -0.32
N THR A 269 -3.02 9.19 0.18
CA THR A 269 -3.18 10.41 0.98
C THR A 269 -3.09 11.69 0.16
N ALA A 270 -2.28 11.72 -0.90
CA ALA A 270 -2.23 12.88 -1.80
C ALA A 270 -3.41 12.92 -2.80
N TYR A 271 -3.70 11.79 -3.45
CA TYR A 271 -4.75 11.65 -4.46
C TYR A 271 -5.86 10.68 -4.01
N ALA A 272 -6.48 10.94 -2.86
CA ALA A 272 -7.45 10.03 -2.25
C ALA A 272 -8.67 9.74 -3.15
N GLU A 273 -9.28 10.79 -3.71
CA GLU A 273 -10.46 10.67 -4.57
C GLU A 273 -10.14 9.95 -5.87
N THR A 274 -9.09 10.38 -6.57
CA THR A 274 -8.62 9.75 -7.82
C THR A 274 -8.26 8.28 -7.63
N PHE A 275 -7.68 7.92 -6.47
CA PHE A 275 -7.33 6.54 -6.16
C PHE A 275 -8.56 5.67 -5.87
N GLU A 276 -9.58 6.20 -5.19
CA GLU A 276 -10.83 5.47 -4.96
C GLU A 276 -11.66 5.32 -6.24
N GLU A 277 -11.69 6.34 -7.10
CA GLU A 277 -12.27 6.23 -8.45
C GLU A 277 -11.58 5.13 -9.26
N LEU A 278 -10.24 5.10 -9.24
CA LEU A 278 -9.45 4.06 -9.90
C LEU A 278 -9.83 2.66 -9.39
N LYS A 279 -9.94 2.49 -8.06
CA LYS A 279 -10.38 1.21 -7.49
C LYS A 279 -11.76 0.79 -7.94
N ARG A 280 -12.72 1.71 -8.06
CA ARG A 280 -14.08 1.40 -8.53
C ARG A 280 -14.05 0.94 -9.99
N ALA A 281 -13.37 1.70 -10.85
CA ALA A 281 -13.23 1.36 -12.27
C ALA A 281 -12.58 -0.02 -12.47
N LEU A 282 -11.59 -0.35 -11.65
CA LEU A 282 -10.95 -1.68 -11.70
C LEU A 282 -11.85 -2.81 -11.21
N ARG A 283 -12.70 -2.59 -10.19
CA ARG A 283 -13.70 -3.57 -9.76
C ARG A 283 -14.75 -3.81 -10.83
N GLU A 284 -15.26 -2.75 -11.45
CA GLU A 284 -16.23 -2.83 -12.54
C GLU A 284 -15.66 -3.56 -13.77
N LYS A 285 -14.41 -3.27 -14.16
CA LYS A 285 -13.73 -3.95 -15.29
C LYS A 285 -13.45 -5.43 -15.01
N TRP A 286 -13.29 -5.84 -13.75
CA TRP A 286 -12.85 -7.19 -13.39
C TRP A 286 -13.90 -8.08 -12.71
N GLY A 287 -15.12 -7.59 -12.49
CA GLY A 287 -16.26 -8.41 -12.04
C GLY A 287 -16.07 -9.05 -10.67
N GLU A 288 -15.52 -8.32 -9.70
CA GLU A 288 -15.47 -8.72 -8.28
C GLU A 288 -16.43 -7.91 -7.40
#